data_AF-A0A2V6D6K0-F1
#
_entry.id   AF-A0A2V6D6K0-F1
#
_cell.length_a   1.000
_cell.length_b   1.000
_cell.length_c   1.000
_cell.angle_alpha   90.00
_cell.angle_beta   90.00
_cell.angle_gamma   90.00
#
_symmetry.space_group_name_H-M   'P 1'
#
loop_
_entity.id
_entity.type
_entity.pdbx_description
1 polymer ?
#
loop_
_entity_poly.entity_id
_entity_poly.type
_entity_poly.pdbx_seq_one_letter_code
_entity_poly.pdbx_strand_id
1 'polypeptide(L)'
;MHRDYRKGESDKAPTTAISILDSAANPDYVEATTAAWNFTTTSTDGYSKAVTVDGNPGFETFENEGKHGTLWIMVAKRYFLQIETQGQDPAALQEWAKRVDAKKLATIK
;
A
#
# COMPACT_ATOMS: atom_id res chain seq x y z
N MET A 1 15.76 6.97 1.14
CA MET A 1 15.88 6.68 -0.31
C MET A 1 14.51 6.32 -0.84
N HIS A 2 14.13 6.80 -2.04
CA HIS A 2 12.89 6.47 -2.73
C HIS A 2 13.24 5.62 -3.97
N ARG A 3 12.57 4.50 -4.20
CA ARG A 3 12.75 3.65 -5.40
C ARG A 3 11.40 3.47 -6.06
N ASP A 4 11.24 4.04 -7.25
CA ASP A 4 10.07 3.83 -8.10
C ASP A 4 10.32 2.71 -9.11
N TYR A 5 9.35 1.81 -9.24
CA TYR A 5 9.26 0.87 -10.36
C TYR A 5 8.01 1.19 -11.15
N ARG A 6 8.15 1.50 -12.45
CA ARG A 6 7.04 1.62 -13.40
C ARG A 6 7.26 0.64 -14.55
N LYS A 7 6.23 -0.12 -14.92
CA LYS A 7 6.21 -0.98 -16.10
C LYS A 7 4.91 -0.72 -16.89
N GLY A 8 5.03 -0.36 -18.17
CA GLY A 8 3.93 -0.18 -19.13
C GLY A 8 4.41 0.45 -20.44
N GLU A 9 4.03 -0.11 -21.60
CA GLU A 9 4.43 0.34 -22.96
C GLU A 9 3.36 1.19 -23.69
N SER A 10 2.39 1.76 -22.97
CA SER A 10 1.34 2.62 -23.54
C SER A 10 0.84 3.61 -22.49
N ASP A 11 0.45 4.83 -22.91
CA ASP A 11 -0.10 5.88 -22.03
C ASP A 11 -1.37 5.46 -21.26
N LYS A 12 -2.00 4.34 -21.65
CA LYS A 12 -3.19 3.76 -20.99
C LYS A 12 -2.96 2.36 -20.42
N ALA A 13 -1.72 1.88 -20.38
CA ALA A 13 -1.42 0.57 -19.82
C ALA A 13 -1.67 0.56 -18.30
N PRO A 14 -2.17 -0.55 -17.72
CA PRO A 14 -2.23 -0.69 -16.27
C PRO A 14 -0.83 -0.58 -15.67
N THR A 15 -0.68 0.20 -14.60
CA THR A 15 0.61 0.39 -13.92
C THR A 15 0.53 0.01 -12.46
N THR A 16 1.65 -0.48 -11.94
CA THR A 16 1.84 -0.67 -10.50
C THR A 16 3.11 0.04 -10.08
N ALA A 17 3.05 0.81 -8.99
CA ALA A 17 4.20 1.32 -8.26
C ALA A 17 4.27 0.66 -6.88
N ILE A 18 5.48 0.30 -6.45
CA ILE A 18 5.74 -0.27 -5.13
C ILE A 18 6.84 0.54 -4.48
N SER A 19 6.52 1.17 -3.35
CA SER A 19 7.41 2.07 -2.62
C SER A 19 7.60 1.56 -1.19
N ILE A 20 8.83 1.66 -0.68
CA ILE A 20 9.16 1.34 0.70
C ILE A 20 9.71 2.61 1.36
N LEU A 21 9.04 3.07 2.40
CA LEU A 21 9.51 4.16 3.24
C LEU A 21 10.05 3.57 4.55
N ASP A 22 11.32 3.86 4.85
CA ASP A 22 11.94 3.57 6.14
C ASP A 22 11.72 4.73 7.11
N SER A 23 10.93 4.51 8.15
CA SER A 23 10.58 5.50 9.17
C SER A 23 11.31 5.28 10.49
N ALA A 24 12.43 4.55 10.53
CA ALA A 24 13.20 4.31 11.76
C ALA A 24 13.55 5.59 12.53
N ALA A 25 13.81 6.69 11.82
CA ALA A 25 14.14 7.98 12.43
C ALA A 25 12.91 8.79 12.89
N ASN A 26 11.69 8.37 12.53
CA ASN A 26 10.44 9.13 12.74
C ASN A 26 9.33 8.24 13.34
N PRO A 27 9.46 7.78 14.60
CA PRO A 27 8.46 6.91 15.24
C PRO A 27 7.08 7.58 15.39
N ASP A 28 7.04 8.89 15.68
CA ASP A 28 5.77 9.63 15.81
C ASP A 28 4.95 9.61 14.51
N TYR A 29 5.63 9.61 13.36
CA TYR A 29 4.98 9.49 12.05
C TYR A 29 4.34 8.10 11.85
N VAL A 30 5.02 7.04 12.33
CA VAL A 30 4.48 5.68 12.31
C VAL A 30 3.21 5.59 13.14
N GLU A 31 3.24 6.10 14.37
CA GLU A 31 2.09 6.07 15.28
C GLU A 31 0.92 6.89 14.75
N ALA A 32 1.15 8.14 14.34
CA ALA A 32 0.09 9.00 13.82
C ALA A 32 -0.60 8.42 12.58
N THR A 33 0.18 7.88 11.64
CA THR A 33 -0.35 7.31 10.39
C THR A 33 -1.15 6.04 10.67
N THR A 34 -0.61 5.13 11.49
CA THR A 34 -1.28 3.84 11.78
C THR A 34 -2.50 4.00 12.69
N ALA A 35 -2.51 4.99 13.59
CA ALA A 35 -3.67 5.31 14.41
C ALA A 35 -4.87 5.80 13.59
N ALA A 36 -4.62 6.43 12.44
CA ALA A 36 -5.67 6.85 11.50
C ALA A 36 -6.31 5.67 10.74
N TRP A 37 -5.73 4.46 10.77
CA TRP A 37 -6.23 3.27 10.06
C TRP A 37 -7.30 2.51 10.86
N ASN A 38 -8.25 3.22 11.47
CA ASN A 38 -9.27 2.64 12.35
C ASN A 38 -10.70 2.78 11.82
N PHE A 39 -10.86 3.16 10.54
CA PHE A 39 -12.16 3.36 9.93
C PHE A 39 -12.34 2.54 8.65
N THR A 40 -13.59 2.40 8.24
CA THR A 40 -13.98 1.84 6.96
C THR A 40 -15.12 2.66 6.40
N THR A 41 -14.97 3.09 5.16
CA THR A 41 -15.95 3.85 4.39
C THR A 41 -16.11 3.18 3.03
N THR A 42 -17.34 3.06 2.56
CA THR A 42 -17.65 2.52 1.23
C THR A 42 -18.76 3.36 0.62
N SER A 43 -18.60 3.72 -0.65
CA SER A 43 -19.56 4.48 -1.43
C SER A 43 -19.66 3.88 -2.84
N THR A 44 -20.47 4.51 -3.70
CA THR A 44 -20.52 4.19 -5.13
C THR A 44 -19.21 4.51 -5.85
N ASP A 45 -18.44 5.44 -5.32
CA ASP A 45 -17.23 5.96 -5.96
C ASP A 45 -16.00 5.14 -5.57
N GLY A 46 -16.09 4.33 -4.51
CA GLY A 46 -14.97 3.52 -4.04
C GLY A 46 -15.05 3.13 -2.57
N TYR A 47 -13.90 2.83 -1.99
CA TYR A 47 -13.78 2.51 -0.57
C TYR A 47 -12.48 3.00 0.05
N SER A 48 -12.47 3.05 1.37
CA SER A 48 -11.28 3.21 2.21
C SER A 48 -11.47 2.33 3.43
N LYS A 49 -10.55 1.41 3.71
CA LYS A 49 -10.73 0.44 4.78
C LYS A 49 -9.42 0.02 5.43
N ALA A 50 -9.48 -0.22 6.73
CA ALA A 50 -8.43 -0.95 7.42
C ALA A 50 -8.38 -2.41 6.92
N VAL A 51 -7.16 -2.93 6.74
CA VAL A 51 -6.91 -4.31 6.31
C VAL A 51 -5.78 -4.93 7.12
N THR A 52 -5.68 -6.26 7.08
CA THR A 52 -4.53 -6.99 7.59
C THR A 52 -3.96 -7.84 6.47
N VAL A 53 -2.67 -7.66 6.16
CA VAL A 53 -1.97 -8.40 5.09
C VAL A 53 -0.79 -9.13 5.71
N ASP A 54 -0.80 -10.46 5.63
CA ASP A 54 0.23 -11.33 6.22
C ASP A 54 0.54 -11.02 7.70
N GLY A 55 -0.49 -10.65 8.47
CA GLY A 55 -0.39 -10.30 9.88
C GLY A 55 0.07 -8.86 10.16
N ASN A 56 0.35 -8.07 9.13
CA ASN A 56 0.70 -6.65 9.25
C ASN A 56 -0.55 -5.78 9.08
N PRO A 57 -0.74 -4.75 9.92
CA PRO A 57 -1.83 -3.80 9.72
C PRO A 57 -1.59 -2.98 8.46
N GLY A 58 -2.67 -2.63 7.78
CA GLY A 58 -2.66 -1.86 6.55
C GLY A 58 -3.93 -1.04 6.34
N PHE A 59 -3.89 -0.20 5.33
CA PHE A 59 -5.02 0.63 4.91
C PHE A 59 -5.10 0.67 3.39
N GLU A 60 -6.28 0.38 2.88
CA GLU A 60 -6.54 0.20 1.47
C GLU A 60 -7.61 1.20 1.01
N THR A 61 -7.28 1.99 0.00
CA THR A 61 -8.20 2.89 -0.68
C THR A 61 -8.33 2.47 -2.14
N PHE A 62 -9.54 2.54 -2.67
CA PHE A 62 -9.78 2.27 -4.09
C PHE A 62 -10.87 3.20 -4.62
N GLU A 63 -10.62 3.76 -5.80
CA GLU A 63 -11.53 4.57 -6.59
C GLU A 63 -12.00 3.75 -7.79
N ASN A 64 -13.32 3.64 -7.95
CA ASN A 64 -13.94 2.88 -9.04
C ASN A 64 -13.73 3.59 -10.38
N GLU A 65 -13.82 4.92 -10.40
CA GLU A 65 -13.46 5.73 -11.56
C GLU A 65 -11.93 5.69 -11.75
N GLY A 66 -11.48 5.48 -12.99
CA GLY A 66 -10.05 5.32 -13.29
C GLY A 66 -9.39 4.04 -12.77
N LYS A 67 -10.05 3.27 -11.88
CA LYS A 67 -9.51 2.07 -11.23
C LYS A 67 -8.18 2.34 -10.54
N HIS A 68 -8.17 3.32 -9.64
CA HIS A 68 -6.99 3.72 -8.89
C HIS A 68 -7.05 3.15 -7.47
N GLY A 69 -6.00 2.43 -7.08
CA GLY A 69 -5.90 1.79 -5.78
C GLY A 69 -4.62 2.17 -5.05
N THR A 70 -4.69 2.31 -3.73
CA THR A 70 -3.53 2.47 -2.87
C THR A 70 -3.65 1.53 -1.67
N LEU A 71 -2.57 0.82 -1.36
CA LEU A 71 -2.46 -0.06 -0.19
C LEU A 71 -1.21 0.32 0.58
N TRP A 72 -1.38 0.70 1.83
CA TRP A 72 -0.32 0.91 2.79
C TRP A 72 -0.26 -0.25 3.77
N ILE A 73 0.94 -0.75 4.08
CA ILE A 73 1.16 -1.82 5.06
C ILE A 73 2.30 -1.39 5.98
N MET A 74 2.08 -1.47 7.29
CA MET A 74 3.11 -1.20 8.30
C MET A 74 3.81 -2.51 8.68
N VAL A 75 5.09 -2.61 8.31
CA VAL A 75 5.93 -3.78 8.56
C VAL A 75 6.95 -3.46 9.65
N ALA A 76 7.01 -4.32 10.68
CA ALA A 76 7.97 -4.23 11.79
C ALA A 76 8.00 -2.86 12.51
N LYS A 77 6.88 -2.11 12.51
CA LYS A 77 6.77 -0.76 13.09
C LYS A 77 7.80 0.25 12.55
N ARG A 78 8.30 0.02 11.34
CA ARG A 78 9.39 0.80 10.73
C ARG A 78 9.15 1.10 9.26
N TYR A 79 8.73 0.09 8.51
CA TYR A 79 8.61 0.22 7.07
C TYR A 79 7.15 0.39 6.66
N PHE A 80 6.86 1.46 5.93
CA PHE A 80 5.64 1.54 5.15
C PHE A 80 5.88 0.95 3.77
N LEU A 81 5.21 -0.14 3.46
CA LEU A 81 5.09 -0.65 2.11
C LEU A 81 3.84 -0.01 1.48
N GLN A 82 4.04 0.83 0.47
CA GLN A 82 2.98 1.41 -0.34
C GLN A 82 2.92 0.70 -1.68
N ILE A 83 1.72 0.30 -2.09
CA ILE A 83 1.42 -0.23 -3.42
C ILE A 83 0.37 0.66 -4.03
N GLU A 84 0.64 1.16 -5.22
CA GLU A 84 -0.29 1.97 -6.00
C GLU A 84 -0.56 1.26 -7.33
N THR A 85 -1.83 1.14 -7.69
CA THR A 85 -2.25 0.52 -8.96
C THR A 85 -3.14 1.47 -9.73
N GLN A 86 -2.88 1.64 -11.01
CA GLN A 86 -3.74 2.38 -11.95
C GLN A 86 -4.29 1.42 -13.01
N GLY A 87 -5.58 1.51 -13.30
CA GLY A 87 -6.21 0.72 -14.37
C GLY A 87 -6.34 -0.77 -14.05
N GLN A 88 -6.32 -1.15 -12.78
CA GLN A 88 -6.38 -2.55 -12.31
C GLN A 88 -7.54 -2.75 -11.34
N ASP A 89 -8.06 -3.97 -11.28
CA ASP A 89 -9.12 -4.30 -10.32
C ASP A 89 -8.59 -4.28 -8.87
N PRO A 90 -9.45 -4.01 -7.87
CA PRO A 90 -9.00 -3.81 -6.48
C PRO A 90 -8.22 -5.00 -5.89
N ALA A 91 -8.50 -6.22 -6.36
CA ALA A 91 -7.79 -7.42 -5.96
C ALA A 91 -6.28 -7.35 -6.23
N ALA A 92 -5.86 -6.58 -7.25
CA ALA A 92 -4.46 -6.43 -7.62
C ALA A 92 -3.60 -5.87 -6.48
N LEU A 93 -4.14 -4.99 -5.63
CA LEU A 93 -3.38 -4.42 -4.50
C LEU A 93 -2.81 -5.51 -3.58
N GLN A 94 -3.65 -6.43 -3.13
CA GLN A 94 -3.23 -7.51 -2.24
C GLN A 94 -2.44 -8.60 -2.97
N GLU A 95 -2.70 -8.81 -4.26
CA GLU A 95 -1.89 -9.71 -5.09
C GLU A 95 -0.45 -9.20 -5.24
N TRP A 96 -0.27 -7.89 -5.45
CA TRP A 96 1.05 -7.27 -5.46
C TRP A 96 1.71 -7.32 -4.09
N ALA A 97 0.95 -7.12 -3.00
CA ALA A 97 1.47 -7.24 -1.64
C ALA A 97 2.06 -8.63 -1.35
N LYS A 98 1.37 -9.70 -1.77
CA LYS A 98 1.84 -11.09 -1.63
C LYS A 98 3.14 -11.39 -2.39
N ARG A 99 3.47 -10.59 -3.42
CA ARG A 99 4.73 -10.71 -4.18
C ARG A 99 5.89 -10.03 -3.48
N VAL A 100 5.63 -9.12 -2.55
CA VAL A 100 6.65 -8.45 -1.74
C VAL A 100 6.96 -9.32 -0.53
N ASP A 101 8.24 -9.64 -0.32
CA ASP A 101 8.68 -10.41 0.84
C ASP A 101 8.74 -9.52 2.09
N ALA A 102 7.57 -9.24 2.67
CA ALA A 102 7.44 -8.42 3.87
C ALA A 102 8.16 -9.04 5.08
N LYS A 103 8.31 -10.38 5.09
CA LYS A 103 9.08 -11.08 6.13
C LYS A 103 10.56 -10.73 6.06
N LYS A 104 11.16 -10.72 4.86
CA LYS A 104 12.54 -10.24 4.70
C LYS A 104 12.67 -8.78 5.09
N LEU A 105 11.73 -7.92 4.69
CA LEU A 105 11.74 -6.50 5.06
C LEU A 105 11.74 -6.32 6.59
N ALA A 106 10.98 -7.13 7.33
CA ALA A 106 10.95 -7.11 8.79
C ALA A 106 12.27 -7.53 9.47
N THR A 107 13.18 -8.19 8.75
CA THR A 107 14.49 -8.63 9.29
C THR A 107 15.63 -7.66 9.04
N ILE A 108 15.39 -6.60 8.25
CA ILE A 108 16.41 -5.60 7.94
C ILE A 108 16.68 -4.76 9.19
N LYS A 109 17.95 -4.70 9.59
CA LYS A 109 18.44 -3.92 10.74
C LYS A 109 18.80 -2.50 10.34
#